data_AF-A0A0L9UEI7-F1
#
_entry.id   AF-A0A0L9UEI7-F1
#
_cell.length_a   1.000
_cell.length_b   1.000
_cell.length_c   1.000
_cell.angle_alpha   90.00
_cell.angle_beta   90.00
_cell.angle_gamma   90.00
#
_symmetry.space_group_name_H-M   'P 1'
#
loop_
_entity.id
_entity.type
_entity.pdbx_description
1 polymer ?
#
loop_
_entity_poly.entity_id
_entity_poly.type
_entity_poly.pdbx_seq_one_letter_code
_entity_poly.pdbx_strand_id
1 'polypeptide(L)'
;MEEEITVNGKSSVLIRLKDTPPRVCSRKEDMKRLDETEDCFVLDFDPHDSLDDKNSHQGDASKDFYIVSENGKVACRDYPHPRHLCVKFPFTTTPHQSYCELCYCRVCGIRAPCKHWTQSKSPHCDEVYHKFSSRVLEFGEYEEICRI
;
A
#
# COMPACT_ATOMS: atom_id res chain seq x y z
N MET A 1 -22.72 -5.97 20.00
CA MET A 1 -21.88 -6.73 20.94
C MET A 1 -20.50 -6.73 20.32
N GLU A 2 -19.58 -5.97 20.91
CA GLU A 2 -18.22 -5.81 20.37
C GLU A 2 -17.40 -6.98 20.91
N GLU A 3 -16.96 -7.88 20.03
CA GLU A 3 -16.09 -8.98 20.44
C GLU A 3 -14.67 -8.76 19.90
N GLU A 4 -13.72 -8.83 20.83
CA GLU A 4 -12.29 -8.74 20.59
C GLU A 4 -11.77 -10.14 20.28
N ILE A 5 -11.35 -10.38 19.04
CA ILE A 5 -10.73 -11.65 18.65
C ILE A 5 -9.22 -11.48 18.76
N THR A 6 -8.60 -12.12 19.75
CA THR A 6 -7.15 -12.17 19.89
C THR A 6 -6.57 -13.26 19.00
N VAL A 7 -5.93 -12.89 17.89
CA VAL A 7 -5.11 -13.82 17.10
C VAL A 7 -3.65 -13.64 17.51
N ASN A 8 -3.05 -14.68 18.10
CA ASN A 8 -1.64 -14.79 18.46
C ASN A 8 -1.01 -13.54 19.12
N GLY A 9 -1.71 -12.99 20.11
CA GLY A 9 -1.12 -12.18 21.17
C GLY A 9 -0.64 -10.76 20.84
N LYS A 10 -0.73 -10.23 19.60
CA LYS A 10 -0.27 -8.85 19.32
C LYS A 10 -1.04 -7.99 18.32
N SER A 11 -2.25 -8.36 17.87
CA SER A 11 -3.08 -7.36 17.17
C SER A 11 -4.57 -7.67 17.27
N SER A 12 -5.33 -6.77 17.89
CA SER A 12 -6.77 -6.75 17.84
C SER A 12 -7.21 -5.98 16.59
N VAL A 13 -7.70 -6.69 15.58
CA VAL A 13 -8.33 -6.08 14.41
C VAL A 13 -9.82 -5.97 14.71
N LEU A 14 -10.32 -4.73 14.79
CA LEU A 14 -11.73 -4.46 15.03
C LEU A 14 -12.49 -4.56 13.70
N ILE A 15 -12.85 -5.79 13.32
CA ILE A 15 -13.64 -6.03 12.12
C ILE A 15 -15.12 -5.82 12.48
N ARG A 16 -15.73 -4.76 11.96
CA ARG A 16 -17.19 -4.56 12.05
C ARG A 16 -17.88 -5.55 11.10
N LEU A 17 -18.01 -6.82 11.50
CA LEU A 17 -18.88 -7.77 10.79
C LEU A 17 -20.34 -7.43 11.08
N LYS A 18 -21.13 -7.26 10.02
CA LYS A 18 -22.59 -7.20 10.10
C LYS A 18 -23.10 -8.56 10.56
N ASP A 19 -23.42 -8.70 11.85
CA ASP A 19 -24.26 -9.71 12.55
C ASP A 19 -24.28 -11.18 12.05
N THR A 20 -23.34 -11.60 11.22
CA THR A 20 -23.26 -12.94 10.62
C THR A 20 -21.87 -13.47 10.94
N PRO A 21 -21.75 -14.63 11.60
CA PRO A 21 -20.44 -15.21 11.87
C PRO A 21 -19.71 -15.47 10.55
N PRO A 22 -18.39 -15.22 10.48
CA PRO A 22 -17.62 -15.50 9.28
C PRO A 22 -17.77 -16.98 8.91
N ARG A 23 -18.17 -17.25 7.67
CA ARG A 23 -18.28 -18.63 7.18
C ARG A 23 -16.88 -19.18 6.97
N VAL A 24 -16.62 -20.31 7.61
CA VAL A 24 -15.37 -21.04 7.49
C VAL A 24 -15.56 -22.21 6.52
N CYS A 25 -14.72 -22.28 5.51
CA CYS A 25 -14.63 -23.39 4.57
C CYS A 25 -13.65 -24.42 5.13
N SER A 26 -14.18 -25.56 5.57
CA SER A 26 -13.37 -26.64 6.13
C SER A 26 -12.99 -27.73 5.15
N ARG A 27 -13.54 -27.69 3.93
CA ARG A 27 -13.39 -28.74 2.94
C ARG A 27 -13.25 -28.15 1.55
N LYS A 28 -12.29 -28.66 0.77
CA LYS A 28 -12.02 -28.19 -0.61
C LYS A 28 -13.25 -28.32 -1.51
N GLU A 29 -14.10 -29.32 -1.31
CA GLU A 29 -15.31 -29.53 -2.10
C GLU A 29 -16.37 -28.44 -1.88
N ASP A 30 -16.38 -27.83 -0.69
CA ASP A 30 -17.32 -26.76 -0.34
C ASP A 30 -16.87 -25.40 -0.89
N MET A 31 -15.62 -25.27 -1.34
CA MET A 31 -15.07 -24.03 -1.90
C MET A 31 -15.88 -23.54 -3.11
N LYS A 32 -16.27 -24.45 -4.02
CA LYS A 32 -17.09 -24.10 -5.18
C LYS A 32 -18.48 -23.61 -4.78
N ARG A 33 -19.08 -24.22 -3.76
CA ARG A 33 -20.40 -23.82 -3.26
C ARG A 33 -20.35 -22.46 -2.60
N LEU A 34 -19.29 -22.19 -1.85
CA LEU A 34 -19.10 -20.90 -1.18
C LEU A 34 -18.78 -19.79 -2.19
N ASP A 35 -17.99 -20.07 -3.22
CA ASP A 35 -17.72 -19.12 -4.33
C ASP A 35 -19.01 -18.67 -5.06
N GLU A 36 -19.98 -19.56 -5.21
CA GLU A 36 -21.27 -19.24 -5.84
C GLU A 36 -22.25 -18.49 -4.90
N THR A 37 -22.04 -18.51 -3.59
CA THR A 37 -23.04 -18.06 -2.59
C THR A 37 -22.58 -16.93 -1.69
N GLU A 38 -21.27 -16.74 -1.53
CA GLU A 38 -20.67 -15.83 -0.57
C GLU A 38 -19.53 -15.04 -1.21
N ASP A 39 -19.56 -13.71 -1.07
CA ASP A 39 -18.50 -12.84 -1.60
C ASP A 39 -17.17 -12.97 -0.82
N CYS A 40 -17.22 -13.47 0.43
CA CYS A 40 -16.07 -13.61 1.33
C CYS A 40 -16.25 -14.79 2.29
N PHE A 41 -15.32 -15.76 2.27
CA PHE A 41 -15.26 -16.86 3.25
C PHE A 41 -13.82 -17.13 3.69
N VAL A 42 -13.64 -17.66 4.90
CA VAL A 42 -12.31 -17.96 5.47
C VAL A 42 -11.98 -19.43 5.23
N LEU A 43 -10.81 -19.74 4.68
CA LEU A 43 -10.31 -21.11 4.61
C LEU A 43 -9.67 -21.49 5.94
N ASP A 44 -10.02 -22.64 6.50
CA ASP A 44 -9.31 -23.20 7.67
C ASP A 44 -8.13 -24.13 7.29
N PHE A 45 -7.91 -24.32 5.99
CA PHE A 45 -6.83 -25.10 5.40
C PHE A 45 -6.05 -24.24 4.40
N ASP A 46 -4.80 -24.63 4.11
CA ASP A 46 -4.03 -24.00 3.05
C ASP A 46 -4.56 -24.48 1.67
N PRO A 47 -5.09 -23.57 0.81
CA PRO A 47 -5.60 -23.93 -0.51
C PRO A 47 -4.55 -24.60 -1.41
N HIS A 48 -3.26 -24.47 -1.10
CA HIS A 48 -2.14 -25.06 -1.84
C HIS A 48 -1.63 -26.38 -1.25
N ASP A 49 -2.18 -26.87 -0.13
CA ASP A 49 -1.72 -28.07 0.59
C ASP A 49 -2.08 -29.40 -0.12
N SER A 50 -2.07 -29.43 -1.45
CA SER A 50 -2.22 -30.65 -2.25
C SER A 50 -1.52 -30.57 -3.60
N LEU A 51 -0.44 -29.82 -3.71
CA LEU A 51 0.54 -30.09 -4.75
C LEU A 51 1.58 -31.01 -4.12
N ASP A 52 1.77 -32.20 -4.69
CA ASP A 52 2.76 -33.19 -4.25
C ASP A 52 4.18 -32.60 -4.28
N ASP A 53 4.54 -31.80 -3.27
CA ASP A 53 5.87 -31.24 -3.11
C ASP A 53 6.74 -32.25 -2.36
N LYS A 54 7.21 -33.25 -3.11
CA LYS A 54 8.54 -33.80 -2.84
C LYS A 54 9.59 -32.80 -3.30
N ASN A 55 9.73 -31.69 -2.58
CA ASN A 55 11.05 -31.11 -2.42
C ASN A 55 11.17 -30.37 -1.09
N SER A 56 11.88 -31.04 -0.18
CA SER A 56 12.36 -30.44 1.06
C SER A 56 13.34 -29.33 0.70
N HIS A 57 12.90 -28.08 0.80
CA HIS A 57 13.81 -26.97 1.02
C HIS A 57 13.58 -26.45 2.44
N GLN A 58 14.44 -26.92 3.34
CA GLN A 58 14.79 -26.16 4.54
C GLN A 58 15.30 -24.79 4.07
N GLY A 59 14.52 -23.75 4.36
CA GLY A 59 14.85 -22.37 4.05
C GLY A 59 14.16 -21.45 5.04
N ASP A 60 15.01 -20.75 5.79
CA ASP A 60 14.77 -19.74 6.82
C ASP A 60 13.41 -19.01 6.81
N ALA A 61 12.80 -18.92 8.00
CA ALA A 61 11.51 -18.27 8.24
C ALA A 61 11.64 -16.74 8.20
N SER A 62 11.80 -16.17 7.01
CA SER A 62 11.72 -14.72 6.80
C SER A 62 10.68 -14.36 5.74
N LYS A 63 9.41 -14.38 6.15
CA LYS A 63 8.35 -13.49 5.62
C LYS A 63 8.12 -13.57 4.11
N ASP A 64 7.67 -14.73 3.64
CA ASP A 64 7.28 -14.94 2.25
C ASP A 64 5.75 -14.91 2.09
N PHE A 65 5.19 -13.71 1.92
CA PHE A 65 3.86 -13.60 1.31
C PHE A 65 4.04 -13.34 -0.18
N TYR A 66 3.45 -14.19 -1.01
CA TYR A 66 3.47 -14.03 -2.46
C TYR A 66 2.17 -13.36 -2.92
N ILE A 67 2.30 -12.32 -3.75
CA ILE A 67 1.15 -11.71 -4.41
C ILE A 67 0.81 -12.60 -5.61
N VAL A 68 -0.29 -13.35 -5.52
CA VAL A 68 -0.74 -14.31 -6.56
C VAL A 68 -1.29 -13.58 -7.79
N SER A 69 -1.88 -12.40 -7.58
CA SER A 69 -2.39 -11.56 -8.66
C SER A 69 -2.59 -10.12 -8.18
N GLU A 70 -2.52 -9.18 -9.13
CA GLU A 70 -2.88 -7.78 -8.95
C GLU A 70 -3.96 -7.46 -10.00
N ASN A 71 -5.11 -6.93 -9.57
CA ASN A 71 -6.16 -6.50 -10.49
C ASN A 71 -6.57 -5.05 -10.17
N GLY A 72 -6.63 -4.20 -11.20
CA GLY A 72 -7.00 -2.80 -11.09
C GLY A 72 -5.84 -1.81 -11.11
N LYS A 73 -6.15 -0.53 -10.82
CA LYS A 73 -5.16 0.56 -10.80
C LYS A 73 -4.49 0.66 -9.44
N VAL A 74 -3.16 0.69 -9.42
CA VAL A 74 -2.37 0.91 -8.21
C VAL A 74 -1.97 2.38 -8.12
N ALA A 75 -2.40 3.05 -7.06
CA ALA A 75 -2.16 4.49 -6.84
C ALA A 75 -0.68 4.89 -7.02
N CYS A 76 0.22 4.06 -6.50
CA CYS A 76 1.67 4.29 -6.50
C CYS A 76 2.38 3.92 -7.82
N ARG A 77 1.64 3.39 -8.80
CA ARG A 77 2.13 3.04 -10.14
C ARG A 77 1.43 3.83 -11.23
N ASP A 78 0.09 3.90 -11.16
CA ASP A 78 -0.78 4.29 -12.26
C ASP A 78 -1.33 5.73 -12.14
N TYR A 79 -1.07 6.41 -11.02
CA TYR A 79 -1.46 7.81 -10.79
C TYR A 79 -0.26 8.68 -10.42
N PRO A 80 -0.34 10.02 -10.59
CA PRO A 80 0.71 10.93 -10.14
C PRO A 80 1.05 10.71 -8.66
N HIS A 81 2.31 10.37 -8.36
CA HIS A 81 2.77 10.04 -7.01
C HIS A 81 4.13 10.67 -6.69
N PRO A 82 4.45 10.93 -5.41
CA PRO A 82 5.78 11.34 -5.00
C PRO A 82 6.78 10.19 -5.13
N ARG A 83 8.06 10.52 -5.28
CA ARG A 83 9.14 9.53 -5.49
C ARG A 83 9.25 8.48 -4.39
N HIS A 84 9.05 8.82 -3.12
CA HIS A 84 9.11 7.84 -2.02
C HIS A 84 8.01 6.76 -2.08
N LEU A 85 6.95 6.98 -2.87
CA LEU A 85 5.91 5.99 -3.11
C LEU A 85 6.08 5.26 -4.45
N CYS A 86 7.10 5.55 -5.24
CA CYS A 86 7.24 4.95 -6.57
C CYS A 86 7.52 3.45 -6.49
N VAL A 87 6.61 2.64 -7.03
CA VAL A 87 6.81 1.18 -7.11
C VAL A 87 7.82 0.81 -8.20
N LYS A 88 7.85 1.55 -9.32
CA LYS A 88 8.78 1.30 -10.44
C LYS A 88 10.24 1.58 -10.05
N PHE A 89 10.46 2.57 -9.19
CA PHE A 89 11.77 2.93 -8.67
C PHE A 89 11.70 3.00 -7.15
N PRO A 90 11.76 1.83 -6.46
CA PRO A 90 11.67 1.79 -5.01
C PRO A 90 12.75 2.66 -4.37
N PHE A 91 12.32 3.48 -3.42
CA PHE A 91 13.15 4.54 -2.87
C PHE A 91 14.41 4.02 -2.16
N THR A 92 14.32 2.84 -1.54
CA THR A 92 15.40 2.23 -0.76
C THR A 92 16.46 1.53 -1.61
N THR A 93 16.12 1.10 -2.83
CA THR A 93 17.00 0.29 -3.68
C THR A 93 17.47 1.02 -4.93
N THR A 94 16.80 2.10 -5.33
CA THR A 94 17.12 2.84 -6.56
C THR A 94 17.68 4.24 -6.23
N PRO A 95 18.64 4.75 -7.03
CA PRO A 95 19.18 6.09 -6.84
C PRO A 95 18.10 7.16 -6.83
N HIS A 96 18.30 8.20 -6.03
CA HIS A 96 17.37 9.32 -5.88
C HIS A 96 17.14 10.12 -7.19
N GLN A 97 18.05 9.96 -8.15
CA GLN A 97 17.96 10.52 -9.50
C GLN A 97 16.93 9.79 -10.37
N SER A 98 16.56 8.55 -10.04
CA SER A 98 15.61 7.75 -10.80
C SER A 98 14.17 8.19 -10.51
N TYR A 99 13.37 8.41 -11.56
CA TYR A 99 11.95 8.76 -11.45
C TYR A 99 11.17 8.14 -12.61
N CYS A 100 9.89 7.85 -12.40
CA CYS A 100 8.99 7.40 -13.46
C CYS A 100 8.22 8.57 -14.07
N GLU A 101 7.48 8.29 -15.13
CA GLU A 101 6.65 9.27 -15.83
C GLU A 101 5.51 9.83 -14.97
N LEU A 102 5.09 9.13 -13.92
CA LEU A 102 4.04 9.59 -13.00
C LEU A 102 4.62 10.18 -11.71
N CYS A 103 5.94 10.26 -11.57
CA CYS A 103 6.53 10.92 -10.42
C CYS A 103 6.32 12.45 -10.47
N TYR A 104 5.99 13.05 -9.33
CA TYR A 104 5.99 14.50 -9.14
C TYR A 104 6.79 14.92 -7.91
N CYS A 105 7.28 16.14 -7.94
CA CYS A 105 7.92 16.80 -6.81
C CYS A 105 6.84 17.30 -5.85
N ARG A 106 6.73 16.67 -4.68
CA ARG A 106 5.74 17.04 -3.65
C ARG A 106 5.94 18.47 -3.13
N VAL A 107 7.17 18.97 -3.14
CA VAL A 107 7.51 20.35 -2.74
C VAL A 107 7.03 21.38 -3.75
N CYS A 108 7.26 21.14 -5.04
CA CYS A 108 6.97 22.12 -6.10
C CYS A 108 5.61 21.90 -6.77
N GLY A 109 4.96 20.76 -6.56
CA GLY A 109 3.70 20.40 -7.24
C GLY A 109 3.84 20.13 -8.74
N ILE A 110 5.06 19.97 -9.26
CA ILE A 110 5.33 19.76 -10.69
C ILE A 110 5.84 18.35 -10.97
N ARG A 111 5.73 17.90 -12.22
CA ARG A 111 6.30 16.62 -12.67
C ARG A 111 7.80 16.54 -12.36
N ALA A 112 8.24 15.37 -11.89
CA ALA A 112 9.65 15.13 -11.62
C ALA A 112 10.47 15.07 -12.92
N PRO A 113 11.71 15.57 -12.92
CA PRO A 113 12.42 16.17 -11.80
C PRO A 113 12.21 17.69 -11.74
N CYS A 114 12.18 18.26 -10.54
CA CYS A 114 12.27 19.72 -10.36
C CYS A 114 13.74 20.19 -10.31
N LYS A 115 13.97 21.50 -10.34
CA LYS A 115 15.33 22.10 -10.26
C LYS A 115 16.16 21.63 -9.05
N HIS A 116 15.51 21.37 -7.91
CA HIS A 116 16.16 20.96 -6.67
C HIS A 116 15.97 19.46 -6.36
N TRP A 117 15.66 18.65 -7.37
CA TRP A 117 15.30 17.24 -7.21
C TRP A 117 16.33 16.45 -6.41
N THR A 118 17.59 16.47 -6.84
CA THR A 118 18.73 15.77 -6.20
C THR A 118 19.75 16.75 -5.62
N GLN A 119 19.28 17.86 -5.05
CA GLN A 119 20.19 18.85 -4.47
C GLN A 119 20.95 18.26 -3.28
N SER A 120 22.23 18.61 -3.12
CA SER A 120 23.13 17.98 -2.15
C SER A 120 22.78 18.18 -0.67
N LYS A 121 22.12 19.30 -0.32
CA LYS A 121 21.77 19.61 1.07
C LYS A 121 20.32 19.31 1.43
N SER A 122 19.41 19.44 0.46
CA SER A 122 17.96 19.26 0.65
C SER A 122 17.34 18.79 -0.67
N PRO A 123 17.46 17.51 -1.03
CA PRO A 123 16.90 17.00 -2.26
C PRO A 123 15.38 16.91 -2.14
N HIS A 124 14.66 17.60 -3.04
CA HIS A 124 13.19 17.59 -3.05
C HIS A 124 12.59 16.20 -3.33
N CYS A 125 13.37 15.22 -3.80
CA CYS A 125 12.92 13.85 -3.95
C CYS A 125 12.68 13.14 -2.60
N ASP A 126 13.28 13.63 -1.51
CA ASP A 126 13.24 13.02 -0.17
C ASP A 126 12.40 13.83 0.80
N GLU A 127 12.21 15.11 0.47
CA GLU A 127 11.64 16.08 1.39
C GLU A 127 10.12 15.95 1.44
N VAL A 128 9.62 15.64 2.63
CA VAL A 128 8.19 15.32 2.84
C VAL A 128 7.35 16.59 2.96
N TYR A 129 7.91 17.68 3.50
CA TYR A 129 7.25 18.99 3.63
C TYR A 129 8.29 20.10 3.78
N HIS A 130 8.09 21.24 3.11
CA HIS A 130 8.69 22.49 3.58
C HIS A 130 7.92 22.94 4.82
N LYS A 131 8.62 23.16 5.92
CA LYS A 131 8.17 24.13 6.92
C LYS A 131 8.06 25.47 6.16
N PHE A 132 6.86 25.99 5.99
CA PHE A 132 6.68 27.39 5.59
C PHE A 132 7.40 28.23 6.66
N SER A 133 8.65 28.60 6.40
CA SER A 133 9.32 29.63 7.17
C SER A 133 8.65 30.93 6.75
N SER A 134 7.82 31.44 7.64
CA SER A 134 7.08 32.69 7.52
C SER A 134 8.00 33.83 7.08
N ARG A 135 8.10 34.06 5.77
CA ARG A 135 8.34 35.39 5.24
C ARG A 135 7.00 35.85 4.73
N VAL A 136 6.36 36.65 5.57
CA VAL A 136 5.22 37.49 5.23
C VAL A 136 5.60 38.22 3.93
N LEU A 137 5.08 37.73 2.80
CA LEU A 137 4.98 38.55 1.62
C LEU A 137 3.66 39.27 1.76
N GLU A 138 3.77 40.60 1.78
CA GLU A 138 2.68 41.53 1.98
C GLU A 138 1.51 41.23 1.03
N PHE A 139 0.32 41.40 1.60
CA PHE A 139 -0.99 41.17 1.01
C PHE A 139 -1.12 41.79 -0.39
N GLY A 140 -1.33 40.93 -1.39
CA GLY A 140 -1.90 41.26 -2.68
C GLY A 140 -3.05 40.31 -2.95
N GLU A 141 -4.26 40.85 -2.92
CA GLU A 141 -5.59 40.23 -3.01
C GLU A 141 -5.68 39.03 -3.98
N TYR A 142 -5.93 37.83 -3.47
CA TYR A 142 -6.69 36.77 -4.17
C TYR A 142 -7.30 35.85 -3.10
N GLU A 143 -8.34 36.35 -2.43
CA GLU A 143 -9.32 35.49 -1.76
C GLU A 143 -10.19 34.83 -2.83
N GLU A 144 -9.88 33.60 -3.19
CA GLU A 144 -10.85 32.52 -3.44
C GLU A 144 -10.07 31.29 -3.89
N ILE A 145 -10.10 30.24 -3.07
CA ILE A 145 -10.15 28.81 -3.41
C ILE A 145 -9.77 28.09 -2.11
N CYS A 146 -10.78 27.90 -1.25
CA CYS A 146 -10.94 26.78 -0.32
C CYS A 146 -12.23 27.01 0.48
N ARG A 147 -13.38 26.89 -0.18
CA ARG A 147 -14.61 26.45 0.48
C ARG A 147 -14.79 24.97 0.12
N ILE A 148 -14.66 24.12 1.14
CA ILE A 148 -15.26 22.80 1.21
C ILE A 148 -16.54 22.98 2.03
#